data_AF-A0A538H4T4-F1
#
_entry.id   AF-A0A538H4T4-F1
#
_cell.length_a   1.000
_cell.length_b   1.000
_cell.length_c   1.000
_cell.angle_alpha   90.00
_cell.angle_beta   90.00
_cell.angle_gamma   90.00
#
_symmetry.space_group_name_H-M   'P 1'
#
loop_
_entity.id
_entity.type
_entity.pdbx_description
1 polymer ?
#
loop_
_entity_poly.entity_id
_entity_poly.type
_entity_poly.pdbx_seq_one_letter_code
_entity_poly.pdbx_strand_id
1 'polypeptide(L)' 'CMSCGHVGCCDNSPNRHATAHFTAEHHPIIQSYEPGEDWWYCYVDDLDFLVDDAPSFAHP' A
#
# COMPACT_ATOMS: atom_id res chain seq x y z
N CYS A 1 -0.33 4.17 -2.46
CA CYS A 1 -1.64 3.82 -3.05
C CYS A 1 -1.48 3.75 -4.57
N MET A 2 -1.89 2.64 -5.19
CA MET A 2 -1.64 2.41 -6.61
C MET A 2 -2.68 3.04 -7.54
N SER A 3 -3.78 3.57 -6.99
CA SER A 3 -4.81 4.28 -7.76
C SER A 3 -4.55 5.78 -7.86
N CYS A 4 -4.05 6.42 -6.79
CA CYS A 4 -3.95 7.89 -6.71
C CYS A 4 -2.61 8.43 -6.19
N GLY A 5 -1.64 7.56 -5.89
CA GLY A 5 -0.30 7.97 -5.43
C GLY A 5 -0.22 8.42 -3.95
N HIS A 6 -1.32 8.39 -3.19
CA HIS A 6 -1.29 8.74 -1.77
C HIS A 6 -0.34 7.81 -0.97
N VAL A 7 0.49 8.41 -0.11
CA VAL A 7 1.38 7.70 0.83
C VAL A 7 0.87 7.94 2.25
N GLY A 8 0.67 6.87 3.00
CA GLY A 8 0.20 6.90 4.38
C GLY A 8 0.88 5.82 5.21
N CYS A 9 1.01 6.05 6.51
CA CYS A 9 1.56 5.08 7.45
C CYS A 9 0.73 3.80 7.47
N CYS A 10 1.40 2.65 7.62
CA CYS A 10 0.78 1.33 7.63
C CYS A 10 -0.19 1.13 8.81
N ASP A 11 -0.91 0.02 8.78
CA ASP A 11 -1.96 -0.33 9.74
C ASP A 11 -1.41 -0.67 11.14
N ASN A 12 -0.10 -0.89 11.26
CA ASN A 12 0.58 -1.05 12.55
C ASN A 12 0.95 0.30 13.19
N SER A 13 0.85 1.41 12.45
CA SER A 13 1.04 2.74 13.01
C SER A 13 -0.20 3.19 13.80
N PRO A 14 -0.07 4.01 14.86
CA PRO A 14 -1.20 4.41 15.71
C PRO A 14 -2.41 4.99 14.95
N ASN A 15 -2.15 5.72 13.88
CA ASN A 15 -3.19 6.45 13.12
C ASN A 15 -3.72 5.70 11.89
N ARG A 16 -3.11 4.56 11.50
CA ARG A 16 -3.59 3.67 10.42
C ARG A 16 -4.03 4.43 9.14
N HIS A 17 -3.18 5.33 8.66
CA HIS A 17 -3.55 6.22 7.54
C HIS A 17 -3.83 5.44 6.25
N ALA A 18 -3.14 4.33 6.01
CA ALA A 18 -3.40 3.49 4.84
C ALA A 18 -4.82 2.88 4.86
N THR A 19 -5.27 2.29 5.97
CA THR A 19 -6.66 1.79 6.11
C THR A 19 -7.69 2.92 5.98
N ALA A 20 -7.42 4.07 6.61
CA ALA A 20 -8.34 5.21 6.57
C ALA A 20 -8.53 5.72 5.14
N HIS A 21 -7.42 5.81 4.38
CA HIS A 21 -7.45 6.16 2.96
C HIS A 21 -8.25 5.16 2.13
N PHE A 22 -8.03 3.86 2.34
CA PHE A 22 -8.83 2.82 1.68
C PHE A 22 -10.33 2.97 2.00
N THR A 23 -10.69 3.18 3.26
CA THR A 23 -12.10 3.30 3.69
C THR A 23 -12.79 4.52 3.07
N ALA A 24 -12.07 5.63 2.93
CA ALA A 24 -12.61 6.86 2.36
C ALA A 24 -12.76 6.78 0.84
N GLU A 25 -11.70 6.34 0.14
CA GLU A 25 -11.59 6.46 -1.32
C GLU A 25 -11.88 5.14 -2.06
N HIS A 26 -11.98 4.02 -1.34
CA HIS A 26 -12.11 2.67 -1.90
C HIS A 26 -11.01 2.33 -2.90
N HIS A 27 -9.77 2.76 -2.63
CA HIS A 27 -8.58 2.39 -3.39
C HIS A 27 -7.93 1.14 -2.78
N PRO A 28 -8.15 -0.07 -3.34
CA PRO A 28 -7.91 -1.31 -2.61
C PRO A 28 -6.45 -1.76 -2.62
N ILE A 29 -5.64 -1.30 -3.57
CA ILE A 29 -4.28 -1.78 -3.77
C ILE A 29 -3.25 -0.74 -3.30
N ILE A 30 -2.36 -1.18 -2.42
CA ILE A 30 -1.18 -0.44 -1.96
C ILE A 30 0.08 -1.24 -2.29
N GLN A 31 1.21 -0.54 -2.35
CA GLN A 31 2.55 -1.12 -2.28
C GLN A 31 3.22 -0.57 -1.02
N SER A 32 4.12 -1.34 -0.41
CA SER A 32 5.03 -0.80 0.59
C SER A 32 5.77 0.42 0.05
N TYR A 33 5.92 1.41 0.92
CA TYR A 33 6.78 2.55 0.64
C TYR A 33 8.14 2.42 1.33
N GLU A 34 8.37 1.37 2.13
CA GLU A 34 9.61 1.18 2.89
C GLU A 34 10.78 0.76 1.99
N PRO A 35 12.04 1.15 2.29
CA PRO A 35 13.17 0.88 1.42
C PRO A 35 13.48 -0.61 1.36
N GLY A 36 13.61 -1.12 0.14
CA GLY A 36 13.91 -2.54 -0.10
C GLY A 36 12.71 -3.48 -0.01
N GLU A 37 11.50 -2.95 0.24
CA GLU A 37 10.27 -3.71 0.17
C GLU A 37 9.57 -3.50 -1.18
N ASP A 38 9.06 -4.58 -1.76
CA ASP A 38 8.39 -4.60 -3.06
C ASP A 38 7.00 -5.24 -3.00
N TRP A 39 6.54 -5.62 -1.80
CA TRP A 39 5.24 -6.24 -1.60
C TRP A 39 4.08 -5.28 -1.81
N TRP A 40 2.99 -5.87 -2.27
CA TRP A 40 1.72 -5.23 -2.54
C TRP A 40 0.68 -5.85 -1.63
N TYR A 41 -0.38 -5.11 -1.34
CA TYR A 41 -1.48 -5.60 -0.53
C TYR A 41 -2.81 -5.12 -1.10
N CYS A 42 -3.77 -6.04 -1.16
CA CYS A 42 -5.15 -5.76 -1.53
C CYS A 42 -6.04 -5.81 -0.29
N TYR A 43 -6.62 -4.66 0.09
CA TYR A 43 -7.53 -4.57 1.23
C TYR A 43 -8.82 -5.40 1.08
N VAL A 44 -9.29 -5.60 -0.15
CA VAL A 44 -10.53 -6.34 -0.42
C VAL A 44 -10.32 -7.85 -0.29
N ASP A 45 -9.14 -8.32 -0.73
CA ASP A 45 -8.80 -9.75 -0.72
C ASP A 45 -8.06 -10.18 0.55
N ASP A 46 -7.68 -9.21 1.41
CA ASP A 46 -6.86 -9.42 2.61
C ASP A 46 -5.60 -10.25 2.31
N LEU A 47 -4.88 -9.85 1.26
CA LEU A 47 -3.79 -10.62 0.68
C LEU A 47 -2.59 -9.74 0.34
N ASP A 48 -1.42 -10.17 0.80
CA ASP A 48 -0.13 -9.70 0.32
C ASP A 48 0.35 -10.50 -0.91
N PHE A 49 0.96 -9.82 -1.87
CA PHE A 49 1.47 -10.44 -3.08
C PHE A 49 2.66 -9.66 -3.65
N LEU A 50 3.42 -10.35 -4.50
CA LEU A 50 4.45 -9.75 -5.34
C LEU A 50 3.91 -9.61 -6.76
N VAL A 51 4.36 -8.56 -7.45
CA VAL A 51 4.11 -8.38 -8.89
C VAL A 51 5.45 -8.46 -9.59
N ASP A 52 5.67 -9.57 -10.29
CA ASP A 52 6.91 -9.78 -11.05
C ASP A 52 7.11 -8.66 -12.08
N ASP A 53 8.36 -8.20 -12.21
CA ASP A 53 8.79 -7.13 -13.13
C ASP A 53 8.09 -5.76 -12.95
N ALA A 54 7.35 -5.56 -11.86
CA ALA A 54 6.79 -4.25 -11.54
C ALA A 54 7.88 -3.27 -11.07
N PRO A 55 7.80 -1.98 -11.42
CA PRO A 55 8.66 -0.98 -10.82
C PRO A 55 8.42 -0.90 -9.31
N SER A 56 9.49 -0.77 -8.53
CA SER A 56 9.38 -0.42 -7.11
C SER A 56 9.02 1.06 -6.98
N PHE A 57 8.04 1.36 -6.14
CA PHE A 57 7.70 2.72 -5.73
C PHE A 57 8.10 2.98 -4.27
N ALA A 58 8.94 2.12 -3.66
CA ALA A 58 9.56 2.38 -2.37
C ALA A 58 10.35 3.69 -2.39
N HIS A 59 10.48 4.35 -1.23
CA HIS A 59 11.32 5.53 -1.15
C HIS A 59 12.81 5.21 -1.30
N PRO A 60 13.63 6.18 -1.78
CA PRO A 60 15.08 6.02 -1.89
C PRO A 60 15.77 5.78 -0.54
#